data_AF-A0A328VEU2-F1
#
_entry.id   AF-A0A328VEU2-F1
#
_cell.length_a   1.000
_cell.length_b   1.000
_cell.length_c   1.000
_cell.angle_alpha   90.00
_cell.angle_beta   90.00
_cell.angle_gamma   90.00
#
_symmetry.space_group_name_H-M   'P 1'
#
loop_
_entity.id
_entity.type
_entity.pdbx_description
1 polymer ?
#
loop_
_entity_poly.entity_id
_entity_poly.type
_entity_poly.pdbx_seq_one_letter_code
_entity_poly.pdbx_strand_id
1 'polypeptide(L)'
;MTKGERGGKQVMMGVGADDLKAIKYILLFYGRYLQSGQAGQPVSHRSINRIQLVLLKVEQIISGQVILLRWDELGLITEAIATFTELVRRKIAASKERDEVLANCEQLHNYLSLVLPSIHPTLKGGGSLS
;
A
#
# COMPACT_ATOMS: atom_id res chain seq x y z
N MET A 1 -9.42 3.15 -38.11
CA MET A 1 -8.40 3.71 -37.19
C MET A 1 -8.88 3.49 -35.76
N THR A 2 -8.40 2.44 -35.10
CA THR A 2 -8.79 2.05 -33.74
C THR A 2 -8.06 2.92 -32.71
N LYS A 3 -8.82 3.75 -32.00
CA LYS A 3 -8.33 4.64 -30.95
C LYS A 3 -8.14 3.79 -29.69
N GLY A 4 -6.89 3.57 -29.29
CA GLY A 4 -6.53 2.75 -28.14
C GLY A 4 -7.15 3.27 -26.85
N GLU A 5 -8.02 2.46 -26.25
CA GLU A 5 -8.53 2.63 -24.91
C GLU A 5 -7.38 2.42 -23.91
N ARG A 6 -6.84 3.51 -23.37
CA ARG A 6 -6.01 3.46 -22.16
C ARG A 6 -6.93 3.23 -20.98
N GLY A 7 -7.21 1.95 -20.70
CA GLY A 7 -7.97 1.48 -19.54
C GLY A 7 -7.24 1.74 -18.22
N GLY A 8 -7.13 3.01 -17.81
CA GLY A 8 -6.90 3.37 -16.42
C GLY A 8 -8.23 3.21 -15.68
N LYS A 9 -8.58 1.97 -15.29
CA LYS A 9 -9.77 1.72 -14.47
C LYS A 9 -9.61 2.47 -13.14
N GLN A 10 -10.51 3.42 -12.93
CA GLN A 10 -10.58 4.29 -11.78
C GLN A 10 -11.00 3.47 -10.56
N VAL A 11 -10.29 3.67 -9.46
CA VAL A 11 -10.66 3.12 -8.15
C VAL A 11 -11.14 4.27 -7.30
N MET A 12 -12.43 4.25 -6.96
CA MET A 12 -12.98 5.08 -5.90
C MET A 12 -12.84 4.30 -4.59
N MET A 13 -11.94 4.75 -3.70
CA MET A 13 -11.70 4.08 -2.41
C MET A 13 -12.85 4.40 -1.45
N GLY A 14 -13.58 3.38 -0.99
CA GLY A 14 -14.48 3.43 0.16
C GLY A 14 -13.72 3.29 1.48
N VAL A 15 -12.60 4.01 1.61
CA VAL A 15 -11.73 4.03 2.79
C VAL A 15 -12.17 5.19 3.68
N GLY A 16 -12.42 4.92 4.95
CA GLY A 16 -12.87 5.93 5.91
C GLY A 16 -11.76 6.93 6.27
N ALA A 17 -12.14 8.06 6.86
CA ALA A 17 -11.18 9.08 7.31
C ALA A 17 -10.17 8.52 8.32
N ASP A 18 -10.58 7.60 9.19
CA ASP A 18 -9.71 7.01 10.19
C ASP A 18 -8.76 5.96 9.60
N ASP A 19 -9.20 5.22 8.58
CA ASP A 19 -8.34 4.32 7.81
C ASP A 19 -7.24 5.10 7.08
N LEU A 20 -7.58 6.24 6.47
CA LEU A 20 -6.60 7.11 5.82
C LEU A 20 -5.58 7.67 6.82
N LYS A 21 -6.01 8.04 8.03
CA LYS A 21 -5.08 8.44 9.10
C LYS A 21 -4.18 7.28 9.51
N ALA A 22 -4.72 6.07 9.65
CA ALA A 22 -3.94 4.88 9.97
C ALA A 22 -2.88 4.62 8.87
N ILE A 23 -3.28 4.66 7.60
CA ILE A 23 -2.36 4.55 6.44
C ILE A 23 -1.26 5.61 6.53
N LYS A 24 -1.60 6.88 6.80
CA LYS A 24 -0.62 7.96 6.96
C LYS A 24 0.42 7.62 8.05
N TYR A 25 -0.02 7.20 9.23
CA TYR A 25 0.89 6.87 10.33
C TYR A 25 1.75 5.64 10.04
N ILE A 26 1.17 4.62 9.40
CA ILE A 26 1.91 3.43 8.94
C ILE A 26 2.98 3.80 7.91
N LEU A 27 2.66 4.68 6.95
CA LEU A 27 3.63 5.17 5.96
C LEU A 27 4.75 6.00 6.60
N LEU A 28 4.43 6.85 7.59
CA LEU A 28 5.43 7.59 8.36
C LEU A 28 6.36 6.65 9.13
N PHE A 29 5.79 5.64 9.78
CA PHE A 29 6.55 4.59 10.45
C PHE A 29 7.46 3.84 9.47
N TYR A 30 6.91 3.39 8.34
CA TYR A 30 7.62 2.62 7.34
C TYR A 30 8.78 3.42 6.72
N GLY A 31 8.57 4.70 6.44
CA GLY A 31 9.64 5.60 5.99
C GLY A 31 10.79 5.70 7.00
N ARG A 32 10.48 5.85 8.31
CA ARG A 32 11.49 5.86 9.37
C ARG A 32 12.18 4.51 9.54
N TYR A 33 11.42 3.42 9.47
CA TYR A 33 11.94 2.06 9.55
C TYR A 33 12.98 1.80 8.47
N LEU A 34 12.67 2.18 7.23
CA LEU A 34 13.59 2.12 6.09
C LEU A 34 14.84 2.99 6.30
N GLN A 35 14.66 4.25 6.70
CA GLN A 35 15.79 5.16 6.95
C GLN A 35 16.71 4.70 8.08
N SER A 36 16.18 4.00 9.08
CA SER A 36 16.94 3.50 10.23
C SER A 36 17.88 2.34 9.89
N GLY A 37 17.80 1.78 8.68
CA GLY A 37 18.58 0.60 8.28
C GLY A 37 18.09 -0.72 8.90
N GLN A 38 17.05 -0.70 9.74
CA GLN A 38 16.46 -1.91 10.35
C GLN A 38 15.84 -2.86 9.32
N ALA A 39 15.62 -2.40 8.09
CA ALA A 39 15.17 -3.22 6.97
C ALA A 39 16.28 -4.10 6.36
N GLY A 40 17.54 -3.92 6.79
CA GLY A 40 18.67 -4.75 6.33
C GLY A 40 19.08 -4.54 4.87
N GLN A 41 18.46 -3.60 4.16
CA GLN A 41 18.81 -3.25 2.78
C GLN A 41 19.09 -1.74 2.65
N PRO A 42 20.05 -1.34 1.78
CA PRO A 42 20.28 0.07 1.49
C PRO A 42 19.05 0.67 0.81
N VAL A 43 18.43 1.63 1.48
CA VAL A 43 17.23 2.30 0.95
C VAL A 43 17.66 3.40 0.00
N SER A 44 17.20 3.30 -1.25
CA SER A 44 17.50 4.32 -2.24
C SER A 44 16.77 5.64 -1.93
N HIS A 45 17.39 6.78 -2.25
CA HIS A 45 16.72 8.08 -2.21
C HIS A 45 15.42 8.09 -3.02
N ARG A 46 15.36 7.33 -4.12
CA ARG A 46 14.16 7.16 -4.93
C ARG A 46 13.03 6.51 -4.14
N SER A 47 13.31 5.52 -3.30
CA SER A 47 12.32 4.86 -2.44
C SER A 47 11.75 5.82 -1.39
N ILE A 48 12.61 6.62 -0.75
CA ILE A 48 12.17 7.65 0.22
C ILE A 48 11.26 8.70 -0.43
N ASN A 49 11.64 9.20 -1.61
CA ASN A 49 10.84 10.18 -2.34
C ASN A 49 9.46 9.62 -2.73
N ARG A 50 9.38 8.33 -3.07
CA ARG A 50 8.09 7.66 -3.35
C ARG A 50 7.20 7.64 -2.12
N ILE A 51 7.73 7.27 -0.95
CA ILE A 51 6.96 7.26 0.30
C ILE A 51 6.44 8.66 0.63
N GLN A 52 7.28 9.70 0.49
CA GLN A 52 6.88 11.09 0.70
C GLN A 52 5.76 11.53 -0.26
N LEU A 53 5.83 11.15 -1.53
CA LEU A 53 4.79 11.44 -2.50
C LEU A 53 3.46 10.76 -2.13
N VAL A 54 3.49 9.49 -1.73
CA VAL A 54 2.29 8.78 -1.28
C VAL A 54 1.70 9.43 -0.02
N LEU A 55 2.54 9.78 0.95
CA LEU A 55 2.12 10.51 2.16
C LEU A 55 1.41 11.82 1.83
N LEU A 56 1.96 12.61 0.91
CA LEU A 56 1.35 13.87 0.48
C LEU A 56 -0.04 13.64 -0.12
N LYS A 57 -0.17 12.64 -1.00
CA LYS A 57 -1.46 12.29 -1.61
C LYS A 57 -2.47 11.84 -0.57
N VAL A 58 -2.07 11.00 0.38
CA VAL A 58 -2.95 10.56 1.48
C VAL A 58 -3.42 11.77 2.30
N GLU A 59 -2.53 12.71 2.63
CA GLU A 59 -2.89 13.92 3.37
C GLU A 59 -3.91 14.79 2.62
N GLN A 60 -3.72 14.92 1.32
CA GLN A 60 -4.65 15.64 0.45
C GLN A 60 -6.02 14.96 0.39
N ILE A 61 -6.07 13.62 0.32
CA ILE A 61 -7.33 12.86 0.36
C ILE A 61 -8.02 13.05 1.71
N ILE A 62 -7.29 12.99 2.83
CA ILE A 62 -7.82 13.28 4.18
C ILE A 62 -8.43 14.69 4.23
N SER A 63 -7.82 15.64 3.54
CA SER A 63 -8.29 17.03 3.45
C SER A 63 -9.49 17.22 2.51
N GLY A 64 -10.07 16.13 2.00
CA GLY A 64 -11.25 16.14 1.12
C GLY A 64 -10.93 16.37 -0.37
N GLN A 65 -9.64 16.34 -0.76
CA GLN A 65 -9.28 16.44 -2.17
C GLN A 65 -9.48 15.10 -2.87
N VAL A 66 -10.07 15.14 -4.06
CA VAL A 66 -10.23 13.94 -4.90
C VAL A 66 -8.93 13.68 -5.65
N ILE A 67 -8.08 12.83 -5.08
CA ILE A 67 -6.79 12.45 -5.65
C ILE A 67 -6.74 10.96 -5.92
N LEU A 68 -6.17 10.60 -7.07
CA LEU A 68 -5.96 9.23 -7.48
C LEU A 68 -4.61 8.72 -7.00
N LEU A 69 -4.63 7.58 -6.32
CA LEU A 69 -3.45 6.78 -6.05
C LEU A 69 -3.22 5.82 -7.21
N ARG A 70 -1.98 5.77 -7.69
CA ARG A 70 -1.56 4.81 -8.71
C ARG A 70 -1.41 3.42 -8.10
N TRP A 71 -1.43 2.39 -8.95
CA TRP A 71 -1.24 1.00 -8.51
C TRP A 71 0.08 0.75 -7.78
N ASP A 72 1.17 1.38 -8.20
CA ASP A 72 2.47 1.27 -7.53
C ASP A 72 2.47 1.96 -6.16
N GLU A 73 1.68 3.02 -6.00
CA GLU A 73 1.51 3.74 -4.73
C GLU A 73 0.64 2.95 -3.77
N LEU A 74 -0.41 2.29 -4.28
CA LEU A 74 -1.22 1.34 -3.52
C LEU A 74 -0.39 0.14 -3.08
N GLY A 75 0.43 -0.44 -3.96
CA GLY A 75 1.34 -1.53 -3.62
C GLY A 75 2.33 -1.14 -2.50
N LEU A 76 2.84 0.09 -2.52
CA LEU A 76 3.68 0.63 -1.45
C LEU A 76 2.94 0.76 -0.11
N ILE A 77 1.67 1.18 -0.12
CA ILE A 77 0.83 1.21 1.09
C ILE A 77 0.63 -0.20 1.63
N THR A 78 0.31 -1.16 0.77
CA THR A 78 0.15 -2.57 1.14
C THR A 78 1.42 -3.15 1.77
N GLU A 79 2.58 -2.87 1.19
CA GLU A 79 3.89 -3.28 1.73
C GLU A 79 4.16 -2.67 3.11
N ALA A 80 3.84 -1.38 3.28
CA ALA A 80 4.01 -0.68 4.55
C ALA A 80 3.12 -1.28 5.65
N ILE A 81 1.85 -1.59 5.34
CA ILE A 81 0.91 -2.25 6.27
C ILE A 81 1.42 -3.64 6.64
N ALA A 82 1.85 -4.45 5.67
CA ALA A 82 2.36 -5.80 5.92
C ALA A 82 3.61 -5.76 6.82
N THR A 83 4.54 -4.85 6.54
CA THR A 83 5.76 -4.66 7.34
C THR A 83 5.44 -4.23 8.77
N PHE A 84 4.54 -3.25 8.93
CA PHE A 84 4.10 -2.80 10.25
C PHE A 84 3.45 -3.94 11.04
N THR A 85 2.52 -4.68 10.42
CA THR A 85 1.82 -5.82 11.01
C THR A 85 2.80 -6.87 11.52
N GLU A 86 3.79 -7.24 10.70
CA GLU A 86 4.78 -8.25 11.09
C GLU A 86 5.71 -7.76 12.22
N LEU A 87 6.08 -6.47 12.20
CA LEU A 87 6.90 -5.89 13.28
C LEU A 87 6.14 -5.81 14.60
N VAL A 88 4.85 -5.44 14.58
CA VAL A 88 3.98 -5.47 15.78
C VAL A 88 3.89 -6.89 16.32
N ARG A 89 3.64 -7.88 15.45
CA ARG A 89 3.54 -9.30 15.83
C ARG A 89 4.82 -9.82 16.50
N ARG A 90 5.99 -9.43 16.00
CA ARG A 90 7.29 -9.92 16.49
C ARG A 90 7.82 -9.16 17.70
N LYS A 91 7.65 -7.84 17.74
CA LYS A 91 8.34 -6.97 18.70
C LYS A 91 7.47 -6.53 19.88
N ILE A 92 6.14 -6.63 19.76
CA ILE A 92 5.22 -6.21 20.81
C ILE A 92 4.65 -7.46 21.50
N ALA A 93 4.76 -7.49 22.83
CA ALA A 93 4.25 -8.57 23.66
C ALA A 93 2.74 -8.74 23.46
N ALA A 94 2.25 -9.98 23.61
CA ALA A 94 0.84 -10.27 23.41
C ALA A 94 -0.04 -9.55 24.42
N SER A 95 -0.98 -8.77 23.89
CA SER A 95 -2.01 -8.08 24.64
C SER A 95 -3.25 -7.94 23.77
N LYS A 96 -4.39 -7.66 24.41
CA LYS A 96 -5.65 -7.43 23.70
C LYS A 96 -5.55 -6.27 22.72
N GLU A 97 -4.91 -5.18 23.14
CA GLU A 97 -4.71 -3.98 22.31
C GLU A 97 -3.83 -4.28 21.09
N ARG A 98 -2.76 -5.08 21.27
CA ARG A 98 -1.93 -5.51 20.15
C ARG A 98 -2.75 -6.32 19.15
N ASP A 99 -3.55 -7.26 19.63
CA ASP A 99 -4.32 -8.16 18.77
C ASP A 99 -5.42 -7.41 18.00
N GLU A 100 -6.04 -6.41 18.62
CA GLU A 100 -6.96 -5.47 17.95
C GLU A 100 -6.25 -4.68 16.84
N VAL A 101 -5.03 -4.18 17.08
CA VAL A 101 -4.24 -3.49 16.05
C VAL A 101 -3.91 -4.42 14.89
N LEU A 102 -3.53 -5.67 15.17
CA LEU A 102 -3.24 -6.67 14.13
C LEU A 102 -4.48 -6.98 13.30
N ALA A 103 -5.64 -7.20 13.94
CA ALA A 103 -6.90 -7.46 13.25
C ALA A 103 -7.30 -6.31 12.32
N ASN A 104 -7.16 -5.07 12.78
CA ASN A 104 -7.46 -3.87 11.98
C ASN A 104 -6.52 -3.74 10.78
N CYS A 105 -5.23 -4.03 10.96
CA CYS A 105 -4.25 -4.01 9.86
C CYS A 105 -4.56 -5.09 8.80
N GLU A 106 -4.96 -6.29 9.24
CA GLU A 106 -5.36 -7.37 8.33
C GLU A 106 -6.63 -7.02 7.54
N GLN A 107 -7.63 -6.43 8.18
CA GLN A 107 -8.84 -5.94 7.51
C GLN A 107 -8.51 -4.88 6.46
N LEU A 108 -7.69 -3.89 6.81
CA LEU A 108 -7.26 -2.84 5.89
C LEU A 108 -6.47 -3.40 4.70
N HIS A 109 -5.56 -4.35 4.96
CA HIS A 109 -4.81 -5.04 3.91
C HIS A 109 -5.72 -5.82 2.96
N ASN A 110 -6.72 -6.54 3.50
CA ASN A 110 -7.70 -7.29 2.71
C ASN A 110 -8.56 -6.36 1.86
N TYR A 111 -9.01 -5.24 2.42
CA TYR A 111 -9.76 -4.23 1.70
C TYR A 111 -8.97 -3.68 0.51
N LEU A 112 -7.71 -3.28 0.73
CA LEU A 112 -6.84 -2.81 -0.34
C LEU A 112 -6.56 -3.89 -1.38
N SER A 113 -6.49 -5.16 -0.98
CA SER A 113 -6.27 -6.29 -1.89
C SER A 113 -7.47 -6.60 -2.80
N LEU A 114 -8.70 -6.33 -2.35
CA LEU A 114 -9.91 -6.43 -3.19
C LEU A 114 -9.96 -5.33 -4.26
N VAL A 115 -9.32 -4.22 -3.97
CA VAL A 115 -9.29 -3.03 -4.81
C VAL A 115 -8.14 -3.10 -5.83
N LEU A 116 -7.03 -3.74 -5.47
CA LEU A 116 -5.93 -4.06 -6.38
C LEU A 116 -6.37 -5.20 -7.32
N PRO A 117 -6.28 -5.05 -8.66
CA PRO A 117 -6.51 -6.17 -9.55
C PRO A 117 -5.49 -7.25 -9.21
N SER A 118 -5.96 -8.50 -9.08
CA SER A 118 -5.11 -9.67 -8.97
C SER A 118 -4.15 -9.64 -10.16
N ILE A 119 -2.87 -9.31 -9.93
CA ILE A 119 -1.85 -9.48 -10.95
C ILE A 119 -1.65 -11.00 -11.04
N HIS A 120 -2.54 -11.69 -11.73
CA HIS A 120 -2.26 -13.02 -12.24
C HIS A 120 -1.26 -12.84 -13.36
N PRO A 121 -0.05 -13.43 -13.27
CA PRO A 121 0.75 -13.64 -14.46
C PRO A 121 0.01 -14.69 -15.29
N THR A 122 -0.89 -14.26 -16.16
CA THR A 122 -1.30 -15.10 -17.29
C THR A 122 -0.14 -15.13 -18.27
N LEU A 123 0.88 -15.94 -17.94
CA LEU A 123 1.72 -16.57 -18.95
C LEU A 123 0.81 -17.53 -19.72
N LYS A 124 0.01 -16.98 -20.64
CA LYS A 124 -0.62 -17.78 -21.69
C LYS A 124 0.52 -18.25 -22.58
N GLY A 125 0.82 -19.55 -22.48
CA GLY A 125 1.54 -20.27 -23.52
C GLY A 125 0.85 -20.01 -24.85
N GLY A 126 1.54 -19.29 -25.73
CA GLY A 126 1.22 -19.23 -27.14
C GLY A 126 1.99 -20.34 -27.83
N GLY A 127 1.30 -21.42 -28.16
CA GLY A 127 1.83 -22.50 -28.98
C GLY A 127 2.31 -21.97 -30.33
N SER A 128 3.46 -22.50 -30.74
CA SER A 128 3.98 -22.35 -32.09
C SER A 128 3.06 -23.10 -33.04
N LEU A 129 2.35 -22.36 -33.90
CA LEU A 129 1.79 -22.86 -35.14
C LEU A 129 2.50 -22.11 -36.25
N SER A 130 3.57 -22.70 -36.76
CA SER A 130 4.14 -22.61 -38.12
C SER A 130 5.31 -23.57 -38.19
#